data_AF-A0A376H1R1-F1
#
_entry.id   AF-A0A376H1R1-F1
#
_cell.length_a   1.000
_cell.length_b   1.000
_cell.length_c   1.000
_cell.angle_alpha   90.00
_cell.angle_beta   90.00
_cell.angle_gamma   90.00
#
_symmetry.space_group_name_H-M   'P 1'
#
loop_
_entity.id
_entity.type
_entity.pdbx_description
1 polymer ?
#
loop_
_entity_poly.entity_id
_entity_poly.type
_entity_poly.pdbx_seq_one_letter_code
_entity_poly.pdbx_strand_id
1 'polypeptide(L)'
;MNQIKNSIRIIKKKISRNKLVLSRFFTPTFFSVVLVEGMLRLYLFFYVFRSFQEQENKRIPLLAKLLNPNTGDELALFLSILEISSLIMMVAGAAYLFFFSVLSLKRERILEETELRVKASLGVSPKILTFEFIGESMVTMIVASVMSISLVNLLYTSIYILFQSSWVADYLIAPLTLFVHYDLVSSGLLLLFLTVLTGHTYFRIKNQYYNYRWKRS
;
A
#
# COMPACT_ATOMS: atom_id res chain seq x y z
N MET A 1 -1.21 -10.05 -45.12
CA MET A 1 -2.42 -10.32 -44.30
C MET A 1 -2.16 -11.26 -43.10
N ASN A 2 -1.40 -12.35 -43.25
CA ASN A 2 -1.07 -13.27 -42.14
C ASN A 2 -0.18 -12.65 -41.04
N GLN A 3 0.77 -11.77 -41.38
CA GLN A 3 1.57 -11.07 -40.37
C GLN A 3 0.74 -10.15 -39.47
N ILE A 4 -0.23 -9.41 -40.04
CA ILE A 4 -1.13 -8.53 -39.27
C ILE A 4 -2.01 -9.33 -38.30
N LYS A 5 -2.57 -10.47 -38.75
CA LYS A 5 -3.33 -11.38 -37.88
C LYS A 5 -2.48 -11.95 -36.74
N ASN A 6 -1.22 -12.30 -37.00
CA ASN A 6 -0.31 -12.78 -35.96
C ASN A 6 0.05 -11.69 -34.95
N SER A 7 0.35 -10.48 -35.41
CA SER A 7 0.62 -9.33 -34.54
C SER A 7 -0.56 -9.00 -33.63
N ILE A 8 -1.79 -9.00 -34.16
CA ILE A 8 -3.02 -8.78 -33.38
C ILE A 8 -3.23 -9.89 -32.33
N ARG A 9 -2.94 -11.15 -32.69
CA ARG A 9 -3.06 -12.30 -31.77
C ARG A 9 -2.07 -12.21 -30.61
N ILE A 10 -0.82 -11.81 -30.89
CA ILE A 10 0.23 -11.59 -29.89
C ILE A 10 -0.17 -10.42 -28.97
N ILE A 11 -0.66 -9.32 -29.52
CA ILE A 11 -1.13 -8.15 -28.76
C ILE A 11 -2.30 -8.53 -27.84
N LYS A 12 -3.30 -9.28 -28.33
CA LYS A 12 -4.43 -9.75 -27.50
C LYS A 12 -3.98 -10.65 -26.36
N LYS A 13 -3.08 -11.61 -26.63
CA LYS A 13 -2.53 -12.52 -25.60
C LYS A 13 -1.73 -11.74 -24.54
N LYS A 14 -1.00 -10.70 -24.97
CA LYS A 14 -0.22 -9.79 -24.11
C LYS A 14 -1.11 -8.89 -23.24
N ILE A 15 -2.20 -8.36 -23.78
CA ILE A 15 -3.19 -7.57 -23.03
C ILE A 15 -3.90 -8.43 -21.98
N SER A 16 -4.26 -9.67 -22.35
CA SER A 16 -4.87 -10.63 -21.42
C SER A 16 -3.93 -10.97 -20.24
N ARG A 17 -2.65 -11.25 -20.50
CA ARG A 17 -1.65 -11.53 -19.45
C ARG A 17 -1.44 -10.31 -18.54
N ASN A 18 -1.31 -9.10 -19.10
CA ASN A 18 -1.17 -7.87 -18.31
C ASN A 18 -2.40 -7.60 -17.43
N LYS A 19 -3.63 -7.78 -17.95
CA LYS A 19 -4.85 -7.63 -17.14
C LYS A 19 -4.88 -8.63 -15.99
N LEU A 20 -4.40 -9.85 -16.22
CA LEU A 20 -4.35 -10.91 -15.23
C LEU A 20 -3.33 -10.63 -14.12
N VAL A 21 -2.14 -10.14 -14.47
CA VAL A 21 -1.10 -9.75 -13.50
C VAL A 21 -1.57 -8.52 -12.70
N LEU A 22 -2.17 -7.54 -13.37
CA LEU A 22 -2.72 -6.36 -12.71
C LEU A 22 -3.80 -6.77 -11.71
N SER A 23 -4.81 -7.55 -12.11
CA SER A 23 -5.88 -7.95 -11.18
C SER A 23 -5.42 -8.87 -10.05
N ARG A 24 -4.35 -9.66 -10.26
CA ARG A 24 -3.81 -10.58 -9.27
C ARG A 24 -2.93 -9.93 -8.22
N PHE A 25 -2.07 -8.98 -8.59
CA PHE A 25 -1.15 -8.37 -7.63
C PHE A 25 -1.60 -7.00 -7.18
N PHE A 26 -2.18 -6.18 -8.08
CA PHE A 26 -2.52 -4.80 -7.75
C PHE A 26 -3.58 -4.74 -6.65
N THR A 27 -4.73 -5.37 -6.86
CA THR A 27 -5.88 -5.28 -5.95
C THR A 27 -5.55 -5.73 -4.51
N PRO A 28 -5.03 -6.95 -4.28
CA PRO A 28 -4.71 -7.41 -2.93
C PRO A 28 -3.59 -6.60 -2.29
N THR A 29 -2.54 -6.22 -3.02
CA THR A 29 -1.49 -5.34 -2.48
C THR A 29 -2.07 -3.97 -2.12
N PHE A 30 -2.90 -3.40 -2.98
CA PHE A 30 -3.53 -2.11 -2.76
C PHE A 30 -4.35 -2.10 -1.47
N PHE A 31 -5.28 -3.04 -1.32
CA PHE A 31 -6.13 -3.13 -0.13
C PHE A 31 -5.34 -3.45 1.14
N SER A 32 -4.33 -4.32 1.05
CA SER A 32 -3.51 -4.66 2.22
C SER A 32 -2.73 -3.44 2.70
N VAL A 33 -2.14 -2.67 1.79
CA VAL A 33 -1.39 -1.45 2.16
C VAL A 33 -2.33 -0.38 2.70
N VAL A 34 -3.52 -0.20 2.11
CA VAL A 34 -4.54 0.72 2.66
C VAL A 34 -4.91 0.33 4.08
N LEU A 35 -5.13 -0.97 4.34
CA LEU A 35 -5.48 -1.47 5.65
C LEU A 35 -4.34 -1.27 6.66
N VAL A 36 -3.10 -1.62 6.30
CA VAL A 36 -1.93 -1.47 7.19
C VAL A 36 -1.70 -0.01 7.55
N GLU A 37 -1.65 0.88 6.56
CA GLU A 37 -1.45 2.32 6.78
C GLU A 37 -2.61 2.95 7.55
N GLY A 38 -3.86 2.58 7.23
CA GLY A 38 -5.04 3.06 7.94
C GLY A 38 -5.05 2.62 9.41
N MET A 39 -4.72 1.35 9.68
CA MET A 39 -4.64 0.82 11.04
C MET A 39 -3.48 1.44 11.83
N LEU A 40 -2.35 1.74 11.19
CA LEU A 40 -1.24 2.47 11.82
C LEU A 40 -1.68 3.87 12.29
N ARG A 41 -2.41 4.60 11.45
CA ARG A 41 -2.94 5.93 11.80
C ARG A 41 -3.93 5.87 12.96
N LEU A 42 -4.82 4.87 12.96
CA LEU A 42 -5.76 4.64 14.07
C LEU A 42 -5.06 4.25 15.37
N TYR A 43 -4.09 3.33 15.28
CA TYR A 43 -3.25 2.94 16.42
C TYR A 43 -2.61 4.17 17.08
N LEU A 44 -1.98 5.03 16.28
CA LEU A 44 -1.33 6.24 16.75
C LEU A 44 -2.33 7.23 17.36
N PHE A 45 -3.50 7.41 16.76
CA PHE A 45 -4.57 8.25 17.31
C PHE A 45 -5.03 7.75 18.69
N PHE A 46 -5.35 6.47 18.82
CA PHE A 46 -5.80 5.90 20.10
C PHE A 46 -4.70 5.94 21.16
N TYR A 47 -3.45 5.71 20.77
CA TYR A 47 -2.30 5.82 21.66
C TYR A 47 -2.16 7.24 22.23
N VAL A 48 -2.16 8.26 21.36
CA VAL A 48 -2.05 9.67 21.78
C VAL A 48 -3.24 10.07 22.64
N PHE A 49 -4.46 9.70 22.22
CA PHE A 49 -5.66 10.05 22.96
C PHE A 49 -5.70 9.39 24.34
N ARG A 50 -5.31 8.11 24.46
CA ARG A 50 -5.17 7.44 25.76
C ARG A 50 -4.15 8.15 26.63
N SER A 51 -2.99 8.48 26.08
CA SER A 51 -1.91 9.14 26.86
C SER A 51 -2.36 10.47 27.45
N PHE A 52 -3.20 11.23 26.74
CA PHE A 52 -3.79 12.46 27.23
C PHE A 52 -4.84 12.19 28.33
N GLN A 53 -5.74 11.24 28.12
CA GLN A 53 -6.74 10.84 29.13
C GLN A 53 -6.11 10.36 30.44
N GLU A 54 -5.02 9.58 30.37
CA GLU A 54 -4.27 9.16 31.56
C GLU A 54 -3.64 10.35 32.31
N GLN A 55 -3.18 11.37 31.59
CA GLN A 55 -2.66 12.60 32.21
C GLN A 55 -3.77 13.42 32.85
N GLU A 56 -4.93 13.55 32.21
CA GLU A 56 -6.10 14.22 32.80
C GLU A 56 -6.62 13.48 34.03
N ASN A 57 -6.77 12.15 33.96
CA ASN A 57 -7.18 11.34 35.10
C ASN A 57 -6.22 11.47 36.29
N LYS A 58 -4.91 11.67 36.07
CA LYS A 58 -3.96 11.93 37.18
C LYS A 58 -4.17 13.28 37.86
N ARG A 59 -4.82 14.25 37.21
CA ARG A 59 -5.11 15.59 37.76
C ARG A 59 -6.38 15.63 38.62
N ILE A 60 -7.26 14.63 38.50
CA ILE A 60 -8.50 14.55 39.28
C ILE A 60 -8.18 14.08 40.71
N PRO A 61 -8.55 14.85 41.75
CA PRO A 61 -8.26 14.48 43.15
C PRO A 61 -8.94 13.17 43.53
N LEU A 62 -8.25 12.34 44.32
CA LEU A 62 -8.64 10.97 44.70
C LEU A 62 -10.07 10.88 45.27
N LEU A 63 -10.48 11.92 46.02
CA LEU A 63 -11.80 12.01 46.64
C LEU A 63 -12.93 12.17 45.60
N ALA A 64 -12.68 12.88 44.51
CA ALA A 64 -13.64 13.04 43.41
C ALA A 64 -13.77 11.77 42.56
N LYS A 65 -12.69 10.97 42.46
CA LYS A 65 -12.72 9.65 41.80
C LYS A 65 -13.54 8.61 42.56
N LEU A 66 -13.52 8.70 43.89
CA LEU A 66 -14.32 7.81 44.76
C LEU A 66 -15.81 8.17 44.77
N LEU A 67 -16.15 9.44 44.53
CA LEU A 67 -17.53 9.94 44.54
C LEU A 67 -18.26 9.81 43.19
N ASN A 68 -17.52 9.65 42.08
CA ASN A 68 -18.09 9.42 40.75
C ASN A 68 -17.46 8.16 40.14
N PRO A 69 -18.16 7.01 40.11
CA PRO A 69 -17.62 5.78 39.55
C PRO A 69 -17.39 5.84 38.03
N ASN A 70 -17.97 6.83 37.34
CA ASN A 70 -17.82 7.07 35.91
C ASN A 70 -16.55 7.87 35.57
N THR A 71 -15.43 7.53 36.23
CA THR A 71 -14.13 8.15 35.96
C THR A 71 -13.57 7.63 34.65
N GLY A 72 -12.75 8.42 33.94
CA GLY A 72 -12.22 8.12 32.61
C GLY A 72 -11.41 6.83 32.45
N ASP A 73 -11.37 5.98 33.48
CA ASP A 73 -10.75 4.65 33.47
C ASP A 73 -11.47 3.68 32.53
N GLU A 74 -12.80 3.76 32.40
CA GLU A 74 -13.55 2.97 31.40
C GLU A 74 -13.22 3.41 29.96
N LEU A 75 -13.06 4.73 29.76
CA LEU A 75 -12.66 5.30 28.47
C LEU A 75 -11.20 4.93 28.12
N ALA A 76 -10.28 4.99 29.09
CA ALA A 76 -8.90 4.58 28.91
C ALA A 76 -8.77 3.07 28.57
N LEU A 77 -9.60 2.24 29.19
CA LEU A 77 -9.68 0.81 28.89
C LEU A 77 -10.24 0.57 27.48
N PHE A 78 -11.31 1.28 27.09
CA PHE A 78 -11.85 1.22 25.73
C PHE A 78 -10.84 1.67 24.67
N LEU A 79 -10.14 2.78 24.90
CA LEU A 79 -9.08 3.28 24.01
C LEU A 79 -7.92 2.28 23.91
N SER A 80 -7.56 1.61 25.01
CA SER A 80 -6.55 0.55 25.00
C SER A 80 -6.98 -0.66 24.17
N ILE A 81 -8.25 -1.07 24.25
CA ILE A 81 -8.79 -2.15 23.41
C ILE A 81 -8.71 -1.74 21.93
N LEU A 82 -9.08 -0.51 21.59
CA LEU A 82 -9.03 -0.01 20.21
C LEU A 82 -7.60 0.11 19.68
N GLU A 83 -6.66 0.58 20.50
CA GLU A 83 -5.24 0.61 20.18
C GLU A 83 -4.72 -0.80 19.85
N ILE A 84 -4.91 -1.76 20.77
CA ILE A 84 -4.44 -3.14 20.60
C ILE A 84 -5.12 -3.80 19.40
N SER A 85 -6.42 -3.58 19.21
CA SER A 85 -7.16 -4.11 18.06
C SER A 85 -6.62 -3.57 16.75
N SER A 86 -6.32 -2.27 16.68
CA SER A 86 -5.72 -1.63 15.50
C SER A 86 -4.34 -2.21 15.21
N LEU A 87 -3.52 -2.43 16.24
CA LEU A 87 -2.21 -3.05 16.12
C LEU A 87 -2.30 -4.49 15.58
N ILE A 88 -3.22 -5.30 16.12
CA ILE A 88 -3.45 -6.68 15.66
C ILE A 88 -3.87 -6.69 14.18
N MET A 89 -4.80 -5.82 13.80
CA MET A 89 -5.26 -5.71 12.42
C MET A 89 -4.14 -5.25 11.47
N MET A 90 -3.28 -4.33 11.90
CA MET A 90 -2.10 -3.90 11.15
C MET A 90 -1.13 -5.07 10.91
N VAL A 91 -0.78 -5.82 11.96
CA VAL A 91 0.12 -6.98 11.85
C VAL A 91 -0.49 -8.07 10.99
N ALA A 92 -1.79 -8.36 11.16
CA ALA A 92 -2.51 -9.34 10.33
C ALA A 92 -2.53 -8.93 8.86
N GLY A 93 -2.74 -7.64 8.56
CA GLY A 93 -2.68 -7.09 7.20
C GLY A 93 -1.30 -7.23 6.56
N ALA A 94 -0.24 -6.92 7.32
CA ALA A 94 1.14 -7.06 6.86
C ALA A 94 1.51 -8.54 6.62
N ALA A 95 1.12 -9.43 7.54
CA ALA A 95 1.31 -10.87 7.38
C ALA A 95 0.55 -11.41 6.17
N TYR A 96 -0.71 -11.00 5.97
CA TYR A 96 -1.50 -11.35 4.80
C TYR A 96 -0.78 -10.93 3.50
N LEU A 97 -0.30 -9.69 3.42
CA LEU A 97 0.44 -9.21 2.25
C LEU A 97 1.69 -10.04 1.97
N PHE A 98 2.44 -10.40 3.01
CA PHE A 98 3.63 -11.23 2.89
C PHE A 98 3.29 -12.63 2.35
N PHE A 99 2.36 -13.34 3.00
CA PHE A 99 1.97 -14.69 2.58
C PHE A 99 1.33 -14.70 1.20
N PHE A 100 0.49 -13.70 0.90
CA PHE A 100 -0.10 -13.52 -0.42
C PHE A 100 0.96 -13.37 -1.51
N SER A 101 1.99 -12.55 -1.25
CA SER A 101 3.08 -12.33 -2.20
C SER A 101 3.85 -13.62 -2.45
N VAL A 102 4.19 -14.37 -1.40
CA VAL A 102 4.89 -15.65 -1.51
C VAL A 102 4.07 -16.68 -2.29
N LEU A 103 2.77 -16.82 -1.98
CA LEU A 103 1.89 -17.77 -2.66
C LEU A 103 1.69 -17.41 -4.13
N SER A 104 1.53 -16.13 -4.42
CA SER A 104 1.32 -15.65 -5.80
C SER A 104 2.56 -15.85 -6.66
N LEU A 105 3.76 -15.57 -6.13
CA LEU A 105 5.03 -15.85 -6.81
C LEU A 105 5.23 -17.36 -7.02
N LYS A 106 4.92 -18.21 -6.03
CA LYS A 106 4.99 -19.67 -6.22
C LYS A 106 4.05 -20.15 -7.33
N ARG A 107 2.83 -19.62 -7.38
CA ARG A 107 1.83 -19.99 -8.40
C ARG A 107 2.23 -19.56 -9.80
N GLU A 108 2.78 -18.36 -9.96
CA GLU A 108 3.33 -17.92 -11.26
C GLU A 108 4.46 -18.83 -11.73
N ARG A 109 5.33 -19.27 -10.80
CA ARG A 109 6.48 -20.11 -11.15
C ARG A 109 6.04 -21.42 -11.78
N ILE A 110 4.98 -22.02 -11.23
CA ILE A 110 4.38 -23.25 -11.76
C ILE A 110 3.75 -23.01 -13.13
N LEU A 111 3.08 -21.88 -13.33
CA LEU A 111 2.41 -21.56 -14.60
C LEU A 111 3.41 -21.26 -15.73
N GLU A 112 4.59 -20.76 -15.41
CA GLU A 112 5.60 -20.33 -16.38
C GLU A 112 6.80 -21.27 -16.49
N GLU A 113 6.82 -22.38 -15.75
CA GLU A 113 7.98 -23.27 -15.64
C GLU A 113 8.44 -23.81 -17.00
N THR A 114 7.49 -24.23 -17.84
CA THR A 114 7.77 -24.72 -19.19
C THR A 114 8.30 -23.62 -20.12
N GLU A 115 7.74 -22.41 -20.02
CA GLU A 115 8.20 -21.24 -20.80
C GLU A 115 9.61 -20.80 -20.39
N LEU A 116 9.91 -20.83 -19.08
CA LEU A 116 11.22 -20.51 -18.52
C LEU A 116 12.27 -21.55 -18.90
N ARG A 117 11.94 -22.84 -18.88
CA ARG A 117 12.85 -23.92 -19.32
C ARG A 117 13.25 -23.77 -20.80
N VAL A 118 12.30 -23.44 -21.67
CA VAL A 118 12.58 -23.20 -23.10
C VAL A 118 13.47 -21.97 -23.30
N LYS A 119 13.25 -20.88 -22.57
CA LYS A 119 14.12 -19.69 -22.65
C LYS A 119 15.51 -19.96 -22.08
N ALA A 120 15.63 -20.76 -21.03
CA ALA A 120 16.91 -21.19 -20.48
C ALA A 120 17.70 -22.04 -21.50
N SER A 121 17.02 -22.97 -22.21
CA SER A 121 17.67 -23.78 -23.25
C SER A 121 18.11 -22.97 -24.47
N LEU A 122 17.51 -21.79 -24.70
CA LEU A 122 17.92 -20.83 -25.73
C LEU A 122 19.11 -19.94 -25.30
N GLY A 123 19.75 -20.22 -24.16
CA GLY A 123 20.93 -19.49 -23.69
C GLY A 123 20.64 -18.16 -23.00
N VAL A 124 19.39 -17.91 -22.60
CA VAL A 124 19.05 -16.71 -21.81
C VAL A 124 19.65 -16.83 -20.41
N SER A 125 20.37 -15.80 -19.96
CA SER A 125 21.01 -15.83 -18.65
C SER A 125 19.98 -15.98 -17.52
N PRO A 126 20.32 -16.71 -16.43
CA PRO A 126 19.44 -16.89 -15.28
C PRO A 126 18.95 -15.57 -14.68
N LYS A 127 19.81 -14.54 -14.63
CA LYS A 127 19.47 -13.20 -14.12
C LYS A 127 18.31 -12.57 -14.90
N ILE A 128 18.36 -12.64 -16.24
CA ILE A 128 17.31 -12.09 -17.10
C ILE A 128 16.01 -12.87 -16.89
N LEU A 129 16.08 -14.19 -16.77
CA LEU A 129 14.91 -15.04 -16.50
C LEU A 129 14.26 -14.72 -15.15
N THR A 130 15.05 -14.50 -14.10
CA THR A 130 14.52 -14.14 -12.77
C THR A 130 13.87 -12.76 -12.80
N PHE A 131 14.45 -11.82 -13.54
CA PHE A 131 13.91 -10.48 -13.71
C PHE A 131 12.61 -10.49 -14.55
N GLU A 132 12.51 -11.33 -15.58
CA GLU A 132 11.26 -11.52 -16.33
C GLU A 132 10.15 -12.05 -15.42
N PHE A 133 10.52 -13.00 -14.57
CA PHE A 133 9.59 -13.73 -13.73
C PHE A 133 9.05 -12.90 -12.56
N ILE A 134 9.93 -12.14 -11.88
CA ILE A 134 9.57 -11.39 -10.67
C ILE A 134 9.27 -9.93 -11.00
N GLY A 135 9.85 -9.38 -12.07
CA GLY A 135 9.84 -7.94 -12.36
C GLY A 135 8.44 -7.37 -12.59
N GLU A 136 7.57 -8.04 -13.36
CA GLU A 136 6.21 -7.54 -13.60
C GLU A 136 5.40 -7.48 -12.30
N SER A 137 5.51 -8.52 -11.46
CA SER A 137 4.81 -8.62 -10.18
C SER A 137 5.36 -7.61 -9.17
N MET A 138 6.68 -7.47 -9.06
CA MET A 138 7.33 -6.47 -8.19
C MET A 138 6.93 -5.04 -8.56
N VAL A 139 6.98 -4.66 -9.84
CA VAL A 139 6.63 -3.28 -10.19
C VAL A 139 5.14 -3.04 -9.97
N THR A 140 4.28 -4.01 -10.25
CA THR A 140 2.84 -3.90 -9.96
C THR A 140 2.58 -3.69 -8.46
N MET A 141 3.27 -4.41 -7.59
CA MET A 141 3.19 -4.25 -6.13
C MET A 141 3.69 -2.87 -5.68
N ILE A 142 4.79 -2.37 -6.26
CA ILE A 142 5.32 -1.03 -5.96
C ILE A 142 4.29 0.04 -6.34
N VAL A 143 3.72 -0.02 -7.55
CA VAL A 143 2.69 0.94 -7.98
C VAL A 143 1.48 0.89 -7.06
N ALA A 144 0.98 -0.31 -6.74
CA ALA A 144 -0.15 -0.48 -5.84
C ALA A 144 0.15 0.12 -4.46
N SER A 145 1.33 -0.13 -3.89
CA SER A 145 1.73 0.40 -2.59
C SER A 145 1.81 1.92 -2.57
N VAL A 146 2.44 2.52 -3.59
CA VAL A 146 2.53 3.98 -3.73
C VAL A 146 1.13 4.59 -3.83
N MET A 147 0.25 4.02 -4.66
CA MET A 147 -1.13 4.51 -4.81
C MET A 147 -1.92 4.40 -3.51
N SER A 148 -1.79 3.29 -2.78
CA SER A 148 -2.45 3.09 -1.48
C SER A 148 -1.99 4.08 -0.43
N ILE A 149 -0.67 4.23 -0.25
CA ILE A 149 -0.08 5.20 0.70
C ILE A 149 -0.54 6.62 0.35
N SER A 150 -0.56 6.94 -0.94
CA SER A 150 -1.04 8.24 -1.43
C SER A 150 -2.49 8.48 -1.06
N LEU A 151 -3.37 7.49 -1.29
CA LEU A 151 -4.79 7.59 -0.97
C LEU A 151 -5.02 7.74 0.54
N VAL A 152 -4.37 6.92 1.38
CA VAL A 152 -4.53 7.00 2.84
C VAL A 152 -4.07 8.36 3.36
N ASN A 153 -2.95 8.89 2.86
CA ASN A 153 -2.48 10.21 3.25
C ASN A 153 -3.42 11.34 2.79
N LEU A 154 -4.01 11.25 1.59
CA LEU A 154 -5.02 12.21 1.13
C LEU A 154 -6.28 12.19 2.00
N LEU A 155 -6.77 10.99 2.33
CA LEU A 155 -7.93 10.82 3.21
C LEU A 155 -7.62 11.36 4.60
N TYR A 156 -6.47 11.00 5.17
CA TYR A 156 -6.05 11.46 6.50
C TYR A 156 -5.86 12.98 6.56
N THR A 157 -5.28 13.59 5.52
CA THR A 157 -5.12 15.05 5.42
C THR A 157 -6.48 15.74 5.34
N SER A 158 -7.41 15.19 4.56
CA SER A 158 -8.79 15.69 4.48
C SER A 158 -9.48 15.64 5.85
N ILE A 159 -9.34 14.53 6.58
CA ILE A 159 -9.86 14.37 7.95
C ILE A 159 -9.22 15.39 8.88
N TYR A 160 -7.90 15.53 8.84
CA TYR A 160 -7.17 16.48 9.67
C TYR A 160 -7.65 17.93 9.49
N ILE A 161 -7.88 18.36 8.24
CA ILE A 161 -8.40 19.71 7.94
C ILE A 161 -9.85 19.86 8.40
N LEU A 162 -10.72 18.88 8.13
CA LEU A 162 -12.12 18.92 8.53
C LEU A 162 -12.28 19.03 10.06
N PHE A 163 -11.37 18.40 10.81
CA PHE A 163 -11.38 18.41 12.27
C PHE A 163 -10.43 19.44 12.89
N GLN A 164 -9.74 20.28 12.09
CA GLN A 164 -8.70 21.21 12.55
C GLN A 164 -9.20 22.18 13.63
N SER A 165 -10.47 22.59 13.57
CA SER A 165 -11.09 23.49 14.57
C SER A 165 -11.76 22.74 15.73
N SER A 166 -11.60 21.42 15.82
CA SER A 166 -12.21 20.58 16.84
C SER A 166 -11.19 20.06 17.84
N TRP A 167 -11.64 19.70 19.03
CA TRP A 167 -10.83 19.06 20.07
C TRP A 167 -10.17 17.74 19.61
N VAL A 168 -10.67 17.12 18.54
CA VAL A 168 -10.12 15.89 17.96
C VAL A 168 -8.77 16.16 17.27
N ALA A 169 -8.52 17.38 16.79
CA ALA A 169 -7.26 17.75 16.14
C ALA A 169 -6.05 17.59 17.06
N ASP A 170 -6.22 17.79 18.37
CA ASP A 170 -5.15 17.69 19.36
C ASP A 170 -4.60 16.26 19.50
N TYR A 171 -5.37 15.26 19.06
CA TYR A 171 -5.00 13.84 19.11
C TYR A 171 -4.60 13.27 17.74
N LEU A 172 -4.76 14.05 16.67
CA LEU A 172 -4.30 13.66 15.34
C LEU A 172 -2.83 14.05 15.18
N ILE A 173 -1.98 13.09 14.86
CA ILE A 173 -0.59 13.37 14.48
C ILE A 173 -0.62 14.14 13.16
N ALA A 174 0.02 15.31 13.12
CA ALA A 174 0.12 16.09 11.90
C ALA A 174 0.57 15.19 10.72
N PRO A 175 -0.14 15.20 9.57
CA PRO A 175 0.35 14.53 8.39
C PRO A 175 1.78 15.05 8.11
N LEU A 176 2.71 14.14 7.76
CA LEU A 176 4.14 14.42 7.52
C LEU A 176 4.35 15.87 7.08
N THR A 177 5.20 16.61 7.80
CA THR A 177 5.43 18.07 7.67
C THR A 177 5.68 18.57 6.25
N LEU A 178 6.02 17.69 5.31
CA LEU A 178 6.02 17.93 3.86
C LEU A 178 4.67 18.39 3.28
N PHE A 179 3.53 18.13 3.94
CA PHE A 179 2.20 18.44 3.42
C PHE A 179 1.51 19.61 4.12
N VAL A 180 1.93 20.00 5.32
CA VAL A 180 1.35 21.13 6.06
C VAL A 180 1.65 22.48 5.37
N HIS A 181 2.70 22.54 4.54
CA HIS A 181 3.11 23.75 3.83
C HIS A 181 2.66 23.84 2.36
N TYR A 182 2.09 22.77 1.81
CA TYR A 182 1.62 22.75 0.43
C TYR A 182 0.11 22.64 0.43
N ASP A 183 -0.54 23.59 -0.24
CA ASP A 183 -1.97 23.61 -0.53
C ASP A 183 -2.48 22.21 -0.95
N LEU A 184 -3.73 21.87 -0.63
CA LEU A 184 -4.30 20.54 -0.91
C LEU A 184 -4.16 20.17 -2.41
N VAL A 185 -4.17 21.20 -3.25
CA VAL A 185 -3.95 21.12 -4.69
C VAL A 185 -2.50 20.74 -5.02
N SER A 186 -1.49 21.34 -4.40
CA SER A 186 -0.08 21.06 -4.65
C SER A 186 0.37 19.72 -4.09
N SER A 187 -0.18 19.30 -2.95
CA SER A 187 0.04 17.95 -2.40
C SER A 187 -0.64 16.88 -3.24
N GLY A 188 -1.88 17.12 -3.70
CA GLY A 188 -2.55 16.30 -4.71
C GLY A 188 -1.76 16.20 -6.01
N LEU A 189 -1.22 17.32 -6.52
CA LEU A 189 -0.36 17.36 -7.69
C LEU A 189 0.95 16.61 -7.50
N LEU A 190 1.58 16.67 -6.32
CA LEU A 190 2.79 15.91 -6.01
C LEU A 190 2.50 14.41 -6.01
N LEU A 191 1.38 13.98 -5.43
CA LEU A 191 0.98 12.56 -5.41
C LEU A 191 0.58 12.08 -6.81
N LEU A 192 -0.10 12.92 -7.58
CA LEU A 192 -0.45 12.64 -8.97
C LEU A 192 0.81 12.58 -9.83
N PHE A 193 1.77 13.49 -9.62
CA PHE A 193 3.09 13.48 -10.25
C PHE A 193 3.87 12.21 -9.88
N LEU A 194 3.94 11.83 -8.61
CA LEU A 194 4.59 10.59 -8.19
C LEU A 194 3.92 9.36 -8.80
N THR A 195 2.58 9.34 -8.87
CA THR A 195 1.84 8.25 -9.50
C THR A 195 2.11 8.18 -11.01
N VAL A 196 2.11 9.32 -11.70
CA VAL A 196 2.43 9.42 -13.14
C VAL A 196 3.89 9.08 -13.40
N LEU A 197 4.82 9.57 -12.58
CA LEU A 197 6.24 9.28 -12.67
C LEU A 197 6.50 7.78 -12.48
N THR A 198 5.83 7.16 -11.50
CA THR A 198 5.93 5.72 -11.23
C THR A 198 5.29 4.91 -12.37
N GLY A 199 4.16 5.36 -12.92
CA GLY A 199 3.56 4.78 -14.11
C GLY A 199 4.49 4.90 -15.33
N HIS A 200 5.13 6.05 -15.51
CA HIS A 200 6.08 6.28 -16.60
C HIS A 200 7.35 5.45 -16.44
N THR A 201 7.93 5.34 -15.24
CA THR A 201 9.06 4.44 -14.99
C THR A 201 8.66 2.98 -15.16
N TYR A 202 7.45 2.57 -14.77
CA TYR A 202 6.90 1.25 -15.11
C TYR A 202 6.86 1.02 -16.63
N PHE A 203 6.26 1.94 -17.38
CA PHE A 203 6.21 1.85 -18.85
C PHE A 203 7.60 1.86 -19.48
N ARG A 204 8.54 2.64 -18.96
CA ARG A 204 9.92 2.74 -19.45
C ARG A 204 10.71 1.46 -19.17
N ILE A 205 10.67 0.91 -17.96
CA ILE A 205 11.32 -0.35 -17.60
C ILE A 205 10.73 -1.48 -18.43
N LYS A 206 9.40 -1.53 -18.55
CA LYS A 206 8.69 -2.48 -19.41
C LYS A 206 9.11 -2.35 -20.87
N ASN A 207 9.17 -1.14 -21.43
CA ASN A 207 9.57 -0.93 -22.83
C ASN A 207 11.05 -1.23 -23.09
N GLN A 208 11.95 -0.93 -22.16
CA GLN A 208 13.35 -1.35 -22.26
C GLN A 208 13.48 -2.88 -22.29
N TYR A 209 12.67 -3.58 -21.48
CA TYR A 209 12.59 -5.04 -21.48
C TYR A 209 12.16 -5.60 -22.86
N TYR A 210 11.17 -4.98 -23.50
CA TYR A 210 10.70 -5.40 -24.83
C TYR A 210 11.68 -5.02 -25.96
N ASN A 211 12.39 -3.90 -25.88
CA ASN A 211 13.40 -3.53 -26.89
C ASN A 211 14.63 -4.45 -26.86
N TYR A 212 15.00 -5.00 -25.70
CA TYR A 212 16.05 -6.02 -25.62
C TYR A 212 15.67 -7.34 -26.32
N ARG A 213 14.37 -7.67 -26.39
CA ARG A 213 13.87 -8.84 -27.13
C ARG A 213 13.96 -8.69 -28.66
N TRP A 214 13.92 -7.46 -29.17
CA TRP A 214 13.93 -7.19 -30.63
C TRP A 214 15.32 -7.00 -31.22
N LYS A 215 16.33 -6.64 -30.41
CA LYS A 215 17.72 -6.51 -30.90
C LYS A 215 18.48 -7.84 -30.99
N ARG A 216 17.85 -8.96 -30.63
CA ARG A 216 18.45 -10.32 -30.67
C ARG A 216 17.71 -11.32 -31.59
N SER A 217 16.69 -10.88 -32.33
CA SER A 217 16.13 -11.63 -33.46
C SER A 217 16.74 -11.14 -34.76
#